data_AF-A0A4U3MD20-F1
#
_entry.id   AF-A0A4U3MD20-F1
#
_cell.length_a   1.000
_cell.length_b   1.000
_cell.length_c   1.000
_cell.angle_alpha   90.00
_cell.angle_beta   90.00
_cell.angle_gamma   90.00
#
_symmetry.space_group_name_H-M   'P 1'
#
loop_
_entity.id
_entity.type
_entity.pdbx_description
1 polymer ?
#
loop_
_entity_poly.entity_id
_entity_poly.type
_entity_poly.pdbx_seq_one_letter_code
_entity_poly.pdbx_strand_id
1 'polypeptide(L)'
;MMLALATAVLGVYFTAVAGALRYVEYVLKSEDPDCVADRRPETDRLTEIVLAVLPAEGRSQVDADSGCERPREEPSIAVHVDGTTTGELTAAFRTRGWTPVSAARLAEEKGDEDRLAGLGTVADGRRLDVFLAEYDHDPGSVLVIAWFPED
;
A
#
# COMPACT_ATOMS: atom_id res chain seq x y z
N MET A 1 42.35 -38.44 -10.05
CA MET A 1 41.58 -37.79 -11.13
C MET A 1 40.06 -37.96 -10.98
N MET A 2 39.54 -39.13 -10.57
CA MET A 2 38.08 -39.34 -10.35
C MET A 2 37.46 -38.49 -9.22
N LEU A 3 38.20 -38.18 -8.15
CA LEU A 3 37.66 -37.44 -6.99
C LEU A 3 37.30 -35.96 -7.30
N ALA A 4 38.03 -35.34 -8.23
CA ALA A 4 37.84 -33.93 -8.62
C ALA A 4 36.63 -33.74 -9.56
N LEU A 5 36.31 -34.76 -10.36
CA LEU A 5 35.13 -34.76 -11.24
C LEU A 5 33.83 -34.86 -10.43
N ALA A 6 33.80 -35.69 -9.39
CA ALA A 6 32.62 -35.84 -8.54
C ALA A 6 32.27 -34.56 -7.77
N THR A 7 33.28 -33.82 -7.31
CA THR A 7 33.09 -32.54 -6.59
C THR A 7 32.63 -31.42 -7.52
N ALA A 8 33.16 -31.36 -8.75
CA ALA A 8 32.72 -30.40 -9.75
C ALA A 8 31.24 -30.61 -10.16
N VAL A 9 30.83 -31.87 -10.36
CA VAL A 9 29.44 -32.21 -10.70
C VAL A 9 28.48 -31.89 -9.55
N LEU A 10 28.86 -32.18 -8.30
CA LEU A 10 28.07 -31.80 -7.14
C LEU A 10 27.93 -30.27 -6.99
N GLY A 11 29.00 -29.51 -7.24
CA GLY A 11 28.97 -28.05 -7.16
C GLY A 11 28.06 -27.40 -8.22
N VAL A 12 28.10 -27.90 -9.45
CA VAL A 12 27.20 -27.45 -10.53
C VAL A 12 25.75 -27.84 -10.24
N TYR A 13 25.50 -29.04 -9.71
CA TYR A 13 24.16 -29.47 -9.31
C TYR A 13 23.59 -28.59 -8.18
N PHE A 14 24.38 -28.30 -7.15
CA PHE A 14 23.92 -27.50 -6.01
C PHE A 14 23.60 -26.05 -6.40
N THR A 15 24.41 -25.46 -7.27
CA THR A 15 24.17 -24.10 -7.80
C THR A 15 22.96 -24.03 -8.72
N ALA A 16 22.74 -25.04 -9.56
CA ALA A 16 21.55 -25.13 -10.41
C ALA A 16 20.26 -25.31 -9.58
N VAL A 17 20.29 -26.16 -8.54
CA VAL A 17 19.15 -26.36 -7.63
C VAL A 17 18.86 -25.11 -6.80
N ALA A 18 19.89 -24.44 -6.29
CA ALA A 18 19.72 -23.17 -5.55
C ALA A 18 19.16 -22.06 -6.44
N GLY A 19 19.62 -21.97 -7.70
CA GLY A 19 19.06 -21.04 -8.68
C GLY A 19 17.61 -21.32 -9.02
N ALA A 20 17.26 -22.60 -9.20
CA ALA A 20 15.88 -23.04 -9.45
C ALA A 20 14.96 -22.73 -8.26
N LEU A 21 15.41 -22.95 -7.03
CA LEU A 21 14.64 -22.61 -5.83
C LEU A 21 14.38 -21.11 -5.70
N ARG A 22 15.39 -20.25 -5.96
CA ARG A 22 15.18 -18.79 -5.95
C ARG A 22 14.26 -18.32 -7.07
N TYR A 23 14.33 -18.96 -8.24
CA TYR A 23 13.44 -18.66 -9.36
C TYR A 23 12.00 -19.08 -9.06
N VAL A 24 11.79 -20.25 -8.46
CA VAL A 24 10.47 -20.71 -8.01
C VAL A 24 9.93 -19.79 -6.91
N GLU A 25 10.76 -19.38 -5.95
CA GLU A 25 10.36 -18.43 -4.91
C GLU A 25 10.00 -17.05 -5.49
N TYR A 26 10.73 -16.60 -6.50
CA TYR A 26 10.42 -15.37 -7.26
C TYR A 26 9.11 -15.48 -8.04
N VAL A 27 8.87 -16.60 -8.73
CA VAL A 27 7.62 -16.85 -9.48
C VAL A 27 6.42 -17.07 -8.57
N LEU A 28 6.62 -17.59 -7.36
CA LEU A 28 5.56 -17.74 -6.36
C LEU A 28 5.26 -16.45 -5.61
N LYS A 29 6.21 -15.50 -5.56
CA LYS A 29 6.03 -14.15 -5.00
C LYS A 29 5.60 -13.10 -6.02
N SER A 30 5.72 -13.37 -7.32
CA SER A 30 5.29 -12.41 -8.32
C SER A 30 3.77 -12.32 -8.33
N GLU A 31 3.24 -11.12 -8.11
CA GLU A 31 1.83 -10.80 -8.31
C GLU A 31 1.36 -11.28 -9.70
N ASP A 32 0.11 -11.72 -9.78
CA ASP A 32 -0.50 -12.10 -11.05
C ASP A 32 -0.58 -10.85 -11.96
N PRO A 33 0.15 -10.81 -13.10
CA PRO A 33 0.23 -9.62 -13.93
C PRO A 33 -1.12 -9.24 -14.55
N ASP A 34 -2.00 -10.21 -14.79
CA ASP A 34 -3.34 -9.93 -15.31
C ASP A 34 -4.20 -9.26 -14.22
N CYS A 35 -4.08 -9.73 -12.97
CA CYS A 35 -4.72 -9.08 -11.82
C CYS A 35 -4.22 -7.64 -11.64
N VAL A 36 -2.91 -7.41 -11.66
CA VAL A 36 -2.33 -6.07 -11.51
C VAL A 36 -2.82 -5.13 -12.62
N ALA A 37 -2.90 -5.62 -13.86
CA ALA A 37 -3.41 -4.85 -14.99
C ALA A 37 -4.90 -4.47 -14.80
N ASP A 38 -5.72 -5.40 -14.31
CA ASP A 38 -7.14 -5.17 -14.05
C ASP A 38 -7.39 -4.19 -12.89
N ARG A 39 -6.47 -4.13 -11.91
CA ARG A 39 -6.59 -3.25 -10.73
C ARG A 39 -5.96 -1.87 -10.91
N ARG A 40 -5.08 -1.68 -11.89
CA ARG A 40 -4.42 -0.39 -12.16
C ARG A 40 -5.39 0.78 -12.36
N PRO A 41 -6.51 0.67 -13.10
CA PRO A 41 -7.46 1.77 -13.24
C PRO A 41 -8.04 2.24 -11.89
N GLU A 42 -8.18 1.34 -10.92
CA GLU A 42 -8.70 1.65 -9.59
C GLU A 42 -7.66 2.41 -8.75
N THR A 43 -6.40 1.97 -8.76
CA THR A 43 -5.31 2.67 -8.05
C THR A 43 -4.96 4.02 -8.69
N ASP A 44 -5.02 4.13 -10.02
CA ASP A 44 -4.89 5.42 -10.73
C ASP A 44 -6.00 6.39 -10.32
N ARG A 45 -7.23 5.89 -10.16
CA ARG A 45 -8.37 6.69 -9.74
C ARG A 45 -8.26 7.14 -8.28
N LEU A 46 -7.86 6.25 -7.38
CA LEU A 46 -7.55 6.59 -5.99
C LEU A 46 -6.50 7.71 -5.93
N THR A 47 -5.43 7.55 -6.71
CA THR A 47 -4.33 8.51 -6.81
C THR A 47 -4.84 9.88 -7.24
N GLU A 48 -5.62 9.96 -8.31
CA GLU A 48 -6.16 11.22 -8.81
C GLU A 48 -6.99 11.95 -7.74
N ILE A 49 -7.87 11.24 -7.06
CA ILE A 49 -8.79 11.82 -6.07
C ILE A 49 -8.04 12.31 -4.83
N VAL A 50 -7.15 11.48 -4.28
CA VAL A 50 -6.44 11.78 -3.03
C VAL A 50 -5.38 12.85 -3.24
N LEU A 51 -4.59 12.78 -4.32
CA LEU A 51 -3.55 13.77 -4.61
C LEU A 51 -4.10 15.16 -4.91
N ALA A 52 -5.38 15.28 -5.28
CA ALA A 52 -6.04 16.58 -5.46
C ALA A 52 -6.28 17.32 -4.13
N VAL A 53 -6.19 16.62 -2.99
CA VAL A 53 -6.33 17.18 -1.64
C VAL A 53 -4.97 17.39 -0.97
N LEU A 54 -4.04 16.44 -1.13
CA LEU A 54 -2.75 16.48 -0.47
C LEU A 54 -1.87 17.65 -0.97
N PRO A 55 -1.03 18.24 -0.09
CA PRO A 55 -0.04 19.22 -0.53
C PRO A 55 0.95 18.61 -1.52
N ALA A 56 1.52 19.44 -2.38
CA ALA A 56 2.54 18.99 -3.34
C ALA A 56 3.91 18.89 -2.67
N GLU A 57 4.22 19.83 -1.78
CA GLU A 57 5.43 19.84 -0.98
C GLU A 57 5.39 18.77 0.13
N GLY A 58 6.52 18.12 0.40
CA GLY A 58 6.64 17.10 1.44
C GLY A 58 6.00 15.75 1.09
N ARG A 59 5.32 15.65 -0.06
CA ARG A 59 4.67 14.41 -0.50
C ARG A 59 5.66 13.45 -1.15
N SER A 60 5.67 12.22 -0.68
CA SER A 60 6.39 11.09 -1.28
C SER A 60 5.78 10.65 -2.63
N GLN A 61 6.42 9.67 -3.28
CA GLN A 61 5.79 8.98 -4.40
C GLN A 61 4.61 8.16 -3.88
N VAL A 62 3.59 7.98 -4.73
CA VAL A 62 2.45 7.12 -4.40
C VAL A 62 2.91 5.67 -4.47
N ASP A 63 2.77 4.97 -3.36
CA ASP A 63 2.87 3.52 -3.32
C ASP A 63 1.48 2.95 -3.60
N ALA A 64 1.32 2.29 -4.72
CA ALA A 64 0.03 1.76 -5.16
C ALA A 64 0.06 0.24 -5.03
N ASP A 65 -0.82 -0.29 -4.17
CA ASP A 65 -0.99 -1.72 -4.00
C ASP A 65 -2.18 -2.18 -4.84
N SER A 66 -1.93 -3.21 -5.67
CA SER A 66 -2.94 -3.80 -6.51
C SER A 66 -3.93 -4.68 -5.74
N GLY A 67 -3.56 -5.12 -4.52
CA GLY A 67 -4.33 -6.09 -3.73
C GLY A 67 -4.24 -7.52 -4.27
N CYS A 68 -3.33 -7.78 -5.21
CA CYS A 68 -3.21 -9.08 -5.88
C CYS A 68 -2.32 -10.08 -5.12
N GLU A 69 -1.56 -9.64 -4.11
CA GLU A 69 -0.84 -10.56 -3.20
C GLU A 69 -1.83 -11.28 -2.25
N ARG A 70 -1.47 -12.47 -1.77
CA ARG A 70 -2.31 -13.21 -0.81
C ARG A 70 -1.88 -12.92 0.63
N PRO A 71 -2.82 -12.88 1.61
CA PRO A 71 -4.28 -12.89 1.46
C PRO A 71 -4.74 -11.65 0.68
N ARG A 72 -5.73 -11.78 -0.21
CA ARG A 72 -6.15 -10.67 -1.08
C ARG A 72 -6.51 -9.46 -0.24
N GLU A 73 -5.88 -8.33 -0.53
CA GLU A 73 -6.25 -7.03 -0.01
C GLU A 73 -6.95 -6.23 -1.12
N GLU A 74 -7.71 -5.21 -0.78
CA GLU A 74 -8.36 -4.35 -1.77
C GLU A 74 -7.29 -3.45 -2.41
N PRO A 75 -7.44 -3.03 -3.69
CA PRO A 75 -6.53 -2.07 -4.28
C PRO A 75 -6.50 -0.79 -3.43
N SER A 76 -5.30 -0.35 -3.09
CA SER A 76 -5.09 0.77 -2.19
C SER A 76 -3.93 1.64 -2.65
N ILE A 77 -3.84 2.83 -2.06
CA ILE A 77 -2.66 3.68 -2.20
C ILE A 77 -2.17 4.10 -0.82
N ALA A 78 -0.87 4.28 -0.70
CA ALA A 78 -0.20 4.84 0.46
C ALA A 78 0.70 6.01 0.04
N VAL A 79 0.65 7.09 0.82
CA VAL A 79 1.44 8.31 0.56
C VAL A 79 1.89 8.90 1.89
N HIS A 80 3.20 9.04 2.07
CA HIS A 80 3.75 9.85 3.16
C HIS A 80 3.72 11.34 2.79
N VAL A 81 3.35 12.17 3.76
CA VAL A 81 3.40 13.63 3.67
C VAL A 81 4.18 14.18 4.86
N ASP A 82 5.33 14.78 4.58
CA ASP A 82 6.20 15.39 5.59
C ASP A 82 5.86 16.87 5.84
N GLY A 83 6.16 17.35 7.05
CA GLY A 83 5.93 18.74 7.44
C GLY A 83 4.46 19.09 7.69
N THR A 84 3.63 18.10 7.96
CA THR A 84 2.19 18.26 8.26
C THR A 84 1.79 17.42 9.46
N THR A 85 0.60 17.67 9.98
CA THR A 85 -0.04 16.88 11.03
C THR A 85 -1.33 16.21 10.55
N THR A 86 -1.78 15.17 11.26
CA THR A 86 -3.09 14.54 11.00
C THR A 86 -4.23 15.55 11.04
N GLY A 87 -4.17 16.53 11.95
CA GLY A 87 -5.17 17.60 12.08
C GLY A 87 -5.24 18.53 10.87
N GLU A 88 -4.09 18.94 10.32
CA GLU A 88 -4.03 19.80 9.13
C GLU A 88 -4.56 19.08 7.88
N LEU A 89 -4.14 17.84 7.65
CA LEU A 89 -4.66 17.04 6.54
C LEU A 89 -6.16 16.76 6.70
N THR A 90 -6.61 16.42 7.91
CA THR A 90 -8.05 16.26 8.20
C THR A 90 -8.84 17.51 7.83
N ALA A 91 -8.33 18.69 8.17
CA ALA A 91 -8.97 19.95 7.79
C ALA A 91 -9.01 20.14 6.27
N ALA A 92 -7.92 19.85 5.56
CA ALA A 92 -7.85 19.94 4.10
C ALA A 92 -8.88 19.03 3.40
N PHE A 93 -9.00 17.77 3.84
CA PHE A 93 -10.02 16.84 3.36
C PHE A 93 -11.43 17.36 3.62
N ARG A 94 -11.70 17.86 4.84
CA ARG A 94 -13.03 18.41 5.18
C ARG A 94 -13.41 19.63 4.34
N THR A 95 -12.46 20.50 3.99
CA THR A 95 -12.70 21.63 3.07
C THR A 95 -13.13 21.16 1.67
N ARG A 96 -12.75 19.94 1.27
CA ARG A 96 -13.16 19.30 0.02
C ARG A 96 -14.42 18.44 0.15
N GLY A 97 -15.16 18.56 1.25
CA GLY A 97 -16.45 17.89 1.44
C GLY A 97 -16.36 16.47 2.00
N TRP A 98 -15.17 16.02 2.40
CA TRP A 98 -15.01 14.73 3.06
C TRP A 98 -15.55 14.78 4.49
N THR A 99 -16.07 13.65 4.96
CA THR A 99 -16.70 13.53 6.27
C THR A 99 -15.96 12.51 7.13
N PRO A 100 -15.82 12.72 8.46
CA PRO A 100 -15.23 11.71 9.33
C PRO A 100 -15.94 10.35 9.21
N VAL A 101 -15.18 9.26 9.14
CA VAL A 101 -15.75 7.91 9.22
C VAL A 101 -16.28 7.62 10.62
N SER A 102 -17.09 6.56 10.76
CA SER A 102 -17.63 6.17 12.07
C SER A 102 -16.51 5.70 13.01
N ALA A 103 -16.72 5.84 14.32
CA ALA A 103 -15.76 5.33 15.31
C ALA A 103 -15.57 3.81 15.22
N ALA A 104 -16.61 3.06 14.80
CA ALA A 104 -16.51 1.63 14.57
C ALA A 104 -15.58 1.33 13.39
N ARG A 105 -15.75 2.04 12.27
CA ARG A 105 -14.88 1.91 11.09
C ARG A 105 -13.44 2.29 11.41
N LEU A 106 -13.24 3.36 12.17
CA LEU A 106 -11.91 3.75 12.61
C LEU A 106 -11.26 2.69 13.52
N ALA A 107 -12.06 1.97 14.32
CA ALA A 107 -11.56 0.92 15.21
C ALA A 107 -11.20 -0.38 14.48
N GLU A 108 -11.77 -0.64 13.29
CA GLU A 108 -11.36 -1.76 12.42
C GLU A 108 -9.94 -1.57 11.90
N GLU A 109 -9.55 -0.31 11.66
CA GLU A 109 -8.23 0.06 11.12
C GLU A 109 -7.23 0.47 12.19
N LYS A 110 -7.68 0.61 13.45
CA LYS A 110 -6.82 1.02 14.57
C LYS A 110 -6.00 -0.18 15.03
N GLY A 111 -4.86 -0.38 14.39
CA GLY A 111 -3.78 -1.25 14.83
C GLY A 111 -3.00 -0.62 15.98
N ASP A 112 -1.69 -0.51 15.82
CA ASP A 112 -0.75 0.05 16.80
C ASP A 112 -0.55 1.58 16.65
N GLU A 113 -1.39 2.27 15.87
CA GLU A 113 -1.21 3.70 15.57
C GLU A 113 -1.68 4.62 16.72
N ASP A 114 -0.79 5.52 17.16
CA ASP A 114 -1.06 6.45 18.26
C ASP A 114 -2.05 7.56 17.86
N ARG A 115 -1.99 8.01 16.61
CA ARG A 115 -2.83 9.09 16.07
C ARG A 115 -3.40 8.70 14.71
N LEU A 116 -4.60 8.11 14.74
CA LEU A 116 -5.37 7.72 13.56
C LEU A 116 -6.61 8.61 13.39
N ALA A 117 -6.80 9.15 12.19
CA ALA A 117 -8.03 9.80 11.76
C ALA A 117 -8.52 9.19 10.46
N GLY A 118 -9.84 9.05 10.27
CA GLY A 118 -10.43 8.51 9.06
C GLY A 118 -11.47 9.46 8.48
N LEU A 119 -11.42 9.64 7.15
CA LEU A 119 -12.37 10.45 6.38
C LEU A 119 -12.90 9.65 5.20
N GLY A 120 -14.20 9.73 4.98
CA GLY A 120 -14.89 9.10 3.85
C GLY A 120 -15.50 10.13 2.91
N THR A 121 -15.61 9.77 1.65
CA THR A 121 -16.40 10.45 0.63
C THR A 121 -17.08 9.42 -0.28
N VAL A 122 -17.88 9.91 -1.23
CA VAL A 122 -18.42 9.09 -2.32
C VAL A 122 -17.74 9.52 -3.62
N ALA A 123 -17.11 8.59 -4.30
CA ALA A 123 -16.49 8.79 -5.61
C ALA A 123 -17.01 7.70 -6.57
N ASP A 124 -17.47 8.12 -7.75
CA ASP A 124 -18.00 7.24 -8.79
C ASP A 124 -19.12 6.28 -8.28
N GLY A 125 -19.91 6.75 -7.31
CA GLY A 125 -21.01 6.00 -6.71
C GLY A 125 -20.59 4.99 -5.63
N ARG A 126 -19.29 4.90 -5.31
CA ARG A 126 -18.74 4.01 -4.28
C ARG A 126 -18.22 4.82 -3.09
N ARG A 127 -18.23 4.21 -1.90
CA ARG A 127 -17.56 4.80 -0.74
C ARG A 127 -16.05 4.74 -0.95
N LEU A 128 -15.37 5.84 -0.62
CA LEU A 128 -13.92 5.95 -0.60
C LEU A 128 -13.50 6.41 0.79
N ASP A 129 -12.70 5.60 1.47
CA ASP A 129 -12.16 5.92 2.78
C ASP A 129 -10.68 6.31 2.66
N VAL A 130 -10.26 7.30 3.46
CA VAL A 130 -8.87 7.73 3.64
C VAL A 130 -8.57 7.69 5.13
N PHE A 131 -7.45 7.08 5.48
CA PHE A 131 -6.92 7.05 6.84
C PHE A 131 -5.61 7.80 6.91
N LEU A 132 -5.46 8.58 7.99
CA LEU A 132 -4.32 9.45 8.27
C LEU A 132 -3.70 8.95 9.56
N ALA A 133 -2.50 8.39 9.47
CA ALA A 133 -1.75 7.85 10.58
C ALA A 133 -0.47 8.66 10.79
N GLU A 134 -0.23 9.08 12.03
CA GLU A 134 1.04 9.66 12.46
C GLU A 134 1.63 8.78 13.55
N TYR A 135 2.91 8.42 13.38
CA TYR A 135 3.62 7.56 14.31
C TYR A 135 4.45 8.41 15.28
N ASP A 136 4.45 8.06 16.57
CA ASP A 136 5.18 8.82 17.58
C ASP A 136 6.72 8.82 17.36
N HIS A 137 7.25 7.83 16.64
CA HIS A 137 8.67 7.74 16.31
C HIS A 137 9.08 8.56 15.07
N ASP A 138 8.11 9.10 14.31
CA ASP A 138 8.34 9.98 13.16
C ASP A 138 7.39 11.20 13.19
N PRO A 139 7.55 12.08 14.19
CA PRO A 139 6.66 13.23 14.36
C PRO A 139 6.81 14.20 13.18
N GLY A 140 5.68 14.61 12.61
CA GLY A 140 5.64 15.52 11.47
C GLY A 140 5.69 14.83 10.10
N SER A 141 5.61 13.49 10.04
CA SER A 141 5.23 12.75 8.84
C SER A 141 3.88 12.08 9.06
N VAL A 142 2.99 12.19 8.07
CA VAL A 142 1.68 11.53 8.10
C VAL A 142 1.59 10.55 6.95
N LEU A 143 1.30 9.29 7.27
CA LEU A 143 0.94 8.26 6.32
C LEU A 143 -0.54 8.40 5.95
N VAL A 144 -0.81 8.56 4.67
CA VAL A 144 -2.16 8.63 4.08
C VAL A 144 -2.42 7.33 3.33
N ILE A 145 -3.40 6.55 3.77
CA ILE A 145 -3.80 5.29 3.11
C ILE A 145 -5.23 5.47 2.59
N ALA A 146 -5.52 5.03 1.36
CA ALA A 146 -6.84 5.17 0.78
C ALA A 146 -7.24 3.97 -0.07
N TRP A 147 -8.53 3.60 0.00
CA TRP A 147 -9.09 2.50 -0.79
C TRP A 147 -10.61 2.60 -0.90
N PHE A 148 -11.19 1.81 -1.80
CA PHE A 148 -12.63 1.63 -1.92
C PHE A 148 -13.07 0.38 -1.13
N PRO A 149 -13.60 0.52 0.10
CA PRO A 149 -14.03 -0.61 0.91
C PRO A 149 -15.10 -1.46 0.22
N GLU A 150 -15.08 -2.77 0.44
CA GLU A 150 -16.22 -3.64 0.16
C GLU A 150 -17.47 -3.20 0.99
N ASP A 151 -18.63 -3.17 0.33
CA ASP A 151 -19.92 -2.78 0.92
C ASP A 151 -20.54 -3.85 1.82
#